data_AF-H6R4J1-F1
#
_entry.id   AF-H6R4J1-F1
#
_cell.length_a   1.000
_cell.length_b   1.000
_cell.length_c   1.000
_cell.angle_alpha   90.00
_cell.angle_beta   90.00
_cell.angle_gamma   90.00
#
_symmetry.space_group_name_H-M   'P 1'
#
loop_
_entity.id
_entity.type
_entity.pdbx_description
1 polymer ?
#
loop_
_entity_poly.entity_id
_entity_poly.type
_entity_poly.pdbx_seq_one_letter_code
_entity_poly.pdbx_strand_id
1 'polypeptide(L)'
;MAVATSGPLRDLPAQRSLLMAIRSTPGKLCSPRVLTKESAISQNRKSGNRTGTRGRAPIGRPHIVVDRIEIVTVHGTLGLRFSDTAGEPFSIVLPADFAANALGPLRSAILEAEEAYWTLVPALVRSFGTDEPRAVAEHMAAWHRDQGWDRVIDVATAEDPAPITLLTHAGHVGVCADPPYTDAPLLAIFDPLQLRRVEPGIVSALGQALREQGTRHWSQRVRAARRDIDSRRWIIPGDYRDPAPDAAAAHMRDRYVEYLRRSPVNPGV
;
A
#
# COMPACT_ATOMS: atom_id res chain seq x y z
N MET A 1 -37.61 -17.27 -22.21
CA MET A 1 -36.83 -17.47 -20.96
C MET A 1 -35.52 -18.11 -21.36
N ALA A 2 -34.42 -17.37 -21.26
CA ALA A 2 -33.07 -17.90 -21.52
C ALA A 2 -32.28 -17.75 -20.23
N VAL A 3 -31.89 -18.89 -19.67
CA VAL A 3 -31.03 -19.01 -18.48
C VAL A 3 -29.59 -18.82 -18.96
N ALA A 4 -28.93 -17.74 -18.53
CA ALA A 4 -27.52 -17.55 -18.76
C ALA A 4 -26.73 -18.23 -17.62
N THR A 5 -26.06 -19.32 -17.96
CA THR A 5 -25.15 -20.05 -17.08
C THR A 5 -23.87 -19.24 -16.83
N SER A 6 -23.55 -19.02 -15.56
CA SER A 6 -22.33 -18.39 -15.07
C SER A 6 -21.09 -19.26 -15.35
N GLY A 7 -20.21 -18.80 -16.24
CA GLY A 7 -18.84 -19.33 -16.37
C GLY A 7 -17.85 -18.59 -15.47
N PRO A 8 -16.73 -19.21 -15.08
CA PRO A 8 -15.72 -18.55 -14.24
C PRO A 8 -14.96 -17.46 -15.03
N LEU A 9 -14.95 -16.23 -14.51
CA LEU A 9 -14.11 -15.12 -14.99
C LEU A 9 -12.63 -15.46 -14.73
N ARG A 10 -11.92 -16.04 -15.72
CA ARG A 10 -10.48 -16.31 -15.63
C ARG A 10 -9.60 -15.53 -16.60
N ASP A 11 -10.18 -14.76 -17.53
CA ASP A 11 -9.40 -14.07 -18.55
C ASP A 11 -9.61 -12.56 -18.48
N LEU A 12 -8.97 -11.91 -17.50
CA LEU A 12 -8.66 -10.48 -17.58
C LEU A 12 -7.22 -10.34 -18.14
N PRO A 13 -6.97 -9.40 -19.06
CA PRO A 13 -5.65 -9.24 -19.68
C PRO A 13 -4.58 -8.97 -18.62
N ALA A 14 -3.41 -9.60 -18.78
CA ALA A 14 -2.26 -9.44 -17.90
C ALA A 14 -1.85 -7.96 -17.83
N GLN A 15 -2.12 -7.30 -16.70
CA GLN A 15 -1.70 -5.93 -16.46
C GLN A 15 -0.19 -5.91 -16.12
N ARG A 16 0.54 -4.95 -16.70
CA ARG A 16 1.90 -4.62 -16.30
C ARG A 16 1.83 -3.77 -15.03
N SER A 17 2.19 -4.35 -13.88
CA SER A 17 2.43 -3.59 -12.66
C SER A 17 3.68 -2.72 -12.83
N LEU A 18 3.58 -1.41 -12.61
CA LEU A 18 4.76 -0.56 -12.48
C LEU A 18 5.33 -0.73 -11.06
N LEU A 19 6.62 -1.03 -11.01
CA LEU A 19 7.35 -1.27 -9.77
C LEU A 19 8.07 0.00 -9.31
N MET A 20 7.74 0.48 -8.11
CA MET A 20 8.55 1.51 -7.43
C MET A 20 9.07 0.99 -6.09
N ALA A 21 10.31 0.51 -6.09
CA ALA A 21 11.08 0.30 -4.85
C ALA A 21 11.52 1.67 -4.30
N ILE A 22 11.02 2.06 -3.13
CA ILE A 22 11.46 3.29 -2.47
C ILE A 22 12.84 3.06 -1.88
N ARG A 23 13.86 3.64 -2.53
CA ARG A 23 15.21 3.73 -1.97
C ARG A 23 15.27 4.84 -0.94
N SER A 24 15.27 4.48 0.33
CA SER A 24 15.90 5.33 1.35
C SER A 24 16.33 4.46 2.53
N THR A 25 17.63 4.17 2.60
CA THR A 25 18.25 3.90 3.89
C THR A 25 18.41 5.25 4.59
N PRO A 26 17.73 5.51 5.72
CA PRO A 26 18.00 6.73 6.50
C PRO A 26 19.46 6.70 6.98
N GLY A 27 20.31 7.52 6.37
CA GLY A 27 21.70 7.70 6.83
C GLY A 27 22.82 7.88 5.80
N LYS A 28 22.59 7.82 4.47
CA LYS A 28 23.66 8.08 3.49
C LYS A 28 23.60 9.49 2.89
N LEU A 29 24.03 10.47 3.67
CA LEU A 29 24.68 11.68 3.12
C LEU A 29 26.16 11.32 2.92
N CYS A 30 26.54 10.96 1.69
CA CYS A 30 27.96 10.86 1.32
C CYS A 30 28.27 11.91 0.25
N SER A 31 29.10 12.89 0.62
CA SER A 31 29.79 13.82 -0.27
C SER A 31 30.53 13.10 -1.41
N PRO A 32 30.74 13.76 -2.56
CA PRO A 32 31.26 13.13 -3.76
C PRO A 32 32.74 12.76 -3.58
N ARG A 33 33.03 11.46 -3.56
CA ARG A 33 34.39 10.95 -3.80
C ARG A 33 34.45 10.33 -5.19
N VAL A 34 35.16 11.05 -6.05
CA VAL A 34 35.92 10.64 -7.23
C VAL A 34 35.90 9.13 -7.51
N LEU A 35 35.24 8.75 -8.61
CA LEU A 35 35.33 7.43 -9.24
C LEU A 35 36.70 7.30 -9.93
N THR A 36 37.55 6.42 -9.42
CA THR A 36 38.65 5.83 -10.20
C THR A 36 38.30 4.38 -10.55
N LYS A 37 38.58 4.08 -11.82
CA LYS A 37 38.33 2.87 -12.62
C LYS A 37 39.08 1.62 -12.13
N GLU A 38 38.65 0.47 -12.70
CA GLU A 38 39.32 -0.85 -12.80
C GLU A 38 39.26 -1.74 -11.53
N SER A 39 39.09 -3.07 -11.56
CA SER A 39 38.92 -4.08 -12.61
C SER A 39 38.59 -5.44 -11.96
N ALA A 40 38.12 -6.39 -12.79
CA ALA A 40 38.31 -7.84 -12.72
C ALA A 40 37.54 -8.72 -11.70
N ILE A 41 36.55 -9.44 -12.25
CA ILE A 41 36.43 -10.92 -12.31
C ILE A 41 37.15 -11.71 -11.20
N SER A 42 36.37 -12.48 -10.41
CA SER A 42 36.77 -13.85 -10.03
C SER A 42 35.56 -14.69 -9.62
N GLN A 43 35.29 -15.72 -10.43
CA GLN A 43 34.44 -16.85 -10.09
C GLN A 43 35.16 -17.72 -9.05
N ASN A 44 34.48 -18.11 -7.98
CA ASN A 44 34.78 -19.39 -7.36
C ASN A 44 33.57 -19.97 -6.61
N ARG A 45 33.00 -21.02 -7.19
CA ARG A 45 32.06 -21.95 -6.54
C ARG A 45 32.87 -22.87 -5.62
N LYS A 46 32.44 -23.02 -4.37
CA LYS A 46 32.62 -24.28 -3.64
C LYS A 46 31.36 -24.64 -2.87
N SER A 47 30.80 -25.77 -3.30
CA SER A 47 29.76 -26.57 -2.67
C SER A 47 30.06 -26.83 -1.19
N GLY A 48 29.08 -26.56 -0.33
CA GLY A 48 29.14 -26.82 1.11
C GLY A 48 27.74 -27.17 1.61
N ASN A 49 27.43 -28.47 1.54
CA ASN A 49 26.21 -29.09 1.99
C ASN A 49 26.05 -28.89 3.52
N ARG A 50 25.13 -28.03 3.96
CA ARG A 50 24.70 -27.94 5.36
C ARG A 50 23.19 -28.17 5.44
N THR A 51 22.90 -29.39 5.87
CA THR A 51 21.65 -29.90 6.42
C THR A 51 20.71 -28.82 6.94
N GLY A 52 19.54 -28.75 6.30
CA GLY A 52 18.49 -27.77 6.53
C GLY A 52 18.09 -27.64 7.98
N THR A 53 18.31 -26.43 8.50
CA THR A 53 17.51 -25.83 9.56
C THR A 53 16.04 -26.07 9.24
N ARG A 54 15.32 -26.70 10.17
CA ARG A 54 13.86 -26.88 10.11
C ARG A 54 13.21 -25.58 9.65
N GLY A 55 12.71 -25.58 8.42
CA GLY A 55 11.97 -24.47 7.85
C GLY A 55 10.76 -24.20 8.72
N ARG A 56 10.84 -23.16 9.55
CA ARG A 56 9.66 -22.49 10.04
C ARG A 56 8.89 -22.10 8.78
N ALA A 57 7.66 -22.61 8.62
CA ALA A 57 6.80 -22.20 7.52
C ALA A 57 6.84 -20.67 7.44
N PRO A 58 7.01 -20.06 6.24
CA PRO A 58 6.97 -18.61 6.14
C PRO A 58 5.68 -18.15 6.79
N ILE A 59 5.80 -17.33 7.83
CA ILE A 59 4.64 -16.68 8.43
C ILE A 59 4.04 -15.89 7.27
N GLY A 60 2.86 -16.32 6.80
CA GLY A 60 2.22 -15.69 5.65
C GLY A 60 2.05 -14.20 5.91
N ARG A 61 2.32 -13.39 4.88
CA ARG A 61 2.06 -11.95 4.92
C ARG A 61 0.54 -11.75 4.87
N PRO A 62 -0.12 -11.26 5.93
CA PRO A 62 -1.54 -10.99 5.88
C PRO A 62 -1.82 -9.88 4.85
N HIS A 63 -2.86 -10.08 4.05
CA HIS A 63 -3.37 -9.10 3.09
C HIS A 63 -4.60 -8.42 3.69
N ILE A 64 -4.48 -7.13 3.96
CA ILE A 64 -5.51 -6.32 4.60
C ILE A 64 -6.08 -5.36 3.57
N VAL A 65 -7.34 -5.57 3.17
CA VAL A 65 -8.08 -4.61 2.34
C VAL A 65 -8.58 -3.51 3.26
N VAL A 66 -8.09 -2.29 3.07
CA VAL A 66 -8.27 -1.21 4.03
C VAL A 66 -9.62 -0.53 3.87
N ASP A 67 -10.48 -0.69 4.87
CA ASP A 67 -11.75 0.05 4.97
C ASP A 67 -11.56 1.38 5.69
N ARG A 68 -10.76 1.36 6.77
CA ARG A 68 -10.56 2.53 7.64
C ARG A 68 -9.09 2.81 7.85
N ILE A 69 -8.77 4.09 7.91
CA ILE A 69 -7.44 4.59 8.16
C ILE A 69 -7.48 5.75 9.17
N GLU A 70 -6.62 5.65 10.17
CA GLU A 70 -6.28 6.70 11.10
C GLU A 70 -4.84 7.15 10.81
N ILE A 71 -4.64 8.46 10.73
CA ILE A 71 -3.33 9.06 10.53
C ILE A 71 -2.85 9.59 11.88
N VAL A 72 -1.71 9.08 12.33
CA VAL A 72 -1.17 9.38 13.66
C VAL A 72 0.21 10.00 13.52
N THR A 73 0.49 11.02 14.31
CA THR A 73 1.83 11.61 14.44
C THR A 73 2.34 11.46 15.86
N VAL A 74 3.53 10.89 16.02
CA VAL A 74 4.19 10.79 17.32
C VAL A 74 5.69 10.57 17.14
N HIS A 75 6.52 11.13 18.02
CA HIS A 75 7.99 10.99 18.01
C HIS A 75 8.65 11.30 16.65
N GLY A 76 8.06 12.24 15.89
CA GLY A 76 8.45 12.56 14.51
C GLY A 76 8.44 11.37 13.56
N THR A 77 7.37 10.58 13.68
CA THR A 77 7.00 9.52 12.74
C THR A 77 5.60 9.77 12.21
N LEU A 78 5.37 9.31 10.98
CA LEU A 78 4.04 9.19 10.39
C LEU A 78 3.56 7.76 10.60
N GLY A 79 2.50 7.59 11.38
CA GLY A 79 1.80 6.33 11.57
C GLY A 79 0.52 6.29 10.74
N LEU A 80 0.31 5.18 10.04
CA LEU A 80 -0.97 4.82 9.43
C LEU A 80 -1.49 3.61 10.19
N ARG A 81 -2.65 3.75 10.81
CA ARG A 81 -3.31 2.67 11.55
C ARG A 81 -4.61 2.33 10.85
N PHE A 82 -4.84 1.07 10.50
CA PHE A 82 -5.91 0.69 9.58
C PHE A 82 -6.53 -0.67 9.87
N SER A 83 -7.75 -0.88 9.39
CA SER A 83 -8.51 -2.13 9.55
C SER A 83 -9.36 -2.44 8.33
N ASP A 84 -9.78 -3.70 8.19
CA ASP A 84 -10.65 -4.17 7.11
C ASP A 84 -12.16 -4.05 7.36
N THR A 85 -12.62 -4.01 8.63
CA THR A 85 -13.94 -3.50 9.11
C THR A 85 -14.24 -3.95 10.55
N ALA A 86 -13.67 -5.07 11.04
CA ALA A 86 -14.07 -5.69 12.32
C ALA A 86 -12.91 -6.21 13.21
N GLY A 87 -11.66 -6.12 12.74
CA GLY A 87 -10.49 -6.62 13.46
C GLY A 87 -9.75 -5.59 14.32
N GLU A 88 -8.76 -6.07 15.08
CA GLU A 88 -7.71 -5.22 15.64
C GLU A 88 -6.99 -4.48 14.51
N PRO A 89 -6.64 -3.19 14.70
CA PRO A 89 -5.99 -2.45 13.65
C PRO A 89 -4.55 -2.90 13.46
N PHE A 90 -4.08 -2.80 12.22
CA PHE A 90 -2.67 -2.91 11.87
C PHE A 90 -2.05 -1.52 11.80
N SER A 91 -0.74 -1.44 12.01
CA SER A 91 0.00 -0.17 11.91
C SER A 91 1.20 -0.29 10.99
N ILE A 92 1.42 0.77 10.19
CA ILE A 92 2.68 1.06 9.50
C ILE A 92 3.18 2.39 10.04
N VAL A 93 4.41 2.40 10.56
CA VAL A 93 5.03 3.58 11.18
C VAL A 93 6.32 3.91 10.47
N LEU A 94 6.38 5.09 9.87
CA LEU A 94 7.51 5.55 9.06
C LEU A 94 8.21 6.74 9.71
N PRO A 95 9.55 6.79 9.74
CA PRO A 95 10.28 8.02 10.03
C PRO A 95 9.81 9.15 9.10
N ALA A 96 9.64 10.37 9.63
CA ALA A 96 9.12 11.49 8.84
C ALA A 96 9.97 11.80 7.60
N ASP A 97 11.30 11.72 7.71
CA ASP A 97 12.24 11.89 6.60
C ASP A 97 12.06 10.81 5.51
N PHE A 98 11.83 9.57 5.91
CA PHE A 98 11.52 8.49 4.97
C PHE A 98 10.16 8.73 4.28
N ALA A 99 9.12 9.03 5.07
CA ALA A 99 7.77 9.26 4.56
C ALA A 99 7.70 10.46 3.59
N ALA A 100 8.50 11.51 3.82
CA ALA A 100 8.60 12.64 2.91
C ALA A 100 9.10 12.25 1.52
N ASN A 101 10.08 11.34 1.45
CA ASN A 101 10.59 10.81 0.19
C ASN A 101 9.59 9.86 -0.50
N ALA A 102 8.68 9.26 0.28
CA ALA A 102 7.66 8.34 -0.22
C ALA A 102 6.42 9.04 -0.81
N LEU A 103 6.17 10.32 -0.52
CA LEU A 103 4.97 11.02 -0.98
C LEU A 103 4.85 11.13 -2.51
N GLY A 104 5.95 11.43 -3.20
CA GLY A 104 5.98 11.47 -4.66
C GLY A 104 5.60 10.11 -5.28
N PRO A 105 6.30 9.02 -4.93
CA PRO A 105 5.95 7.66 -5.33
C PRO A 105 4.51 7.27 -4.99
N LEU A 106 4.02 7.60 -3.80
CA LEU A 106 2.64 7.32 -3.39
C LEU A 106 1.63 8.01 -4.31
N ARG A 107 1.84 9.29 -4.64
CA ARG A 107 0.98 10.04 -5.57
C ARG A 107 0.96 9.38 -6.95
N SER A 108 2.11 8.99 -7.47
CA SER A 108 2.19 8.29 -8.75
C SER A 108 1.42 6.96 -8.73
N ALA A 109 1.61 6.16 -7.67
CA ALA A 109 0.90 4.90 -7.49
C ALA A 109 -0.63 5.09 -7.41
N ILE A 110 -1.09 6.12 -6.70
CA ILE A 110 -2.50 6.49 -6.61
C ILE A 110 -3.07 6.80 -8.01
N LEU A 111 -2.37 7.63 -8.80
CA LEU A 111 -2.86 8.06 -10.12
C LEU A 111 -2.91 6.90 -11.13
N GLU A 112 -1.94 5.99 -11.07
CA GLU A 112 -1.89 4.78 -11.89
C GLU A 112 -2.97 3.78 -11.47
N ALA A 113 -3.12 3.51 -10.18
CA ALA A 113 -4.18 2.66 -9.66
C ALA A 113 -5.56 3.23 -10.01
N GLU A 114 -5.75 4.56 -9.94
CA GLU A 114 -6.99 5.23 -10.33
C GLU A 114 -7.33 5.02 -11.82
N GLU A 115 -6.33 4.98 -12.71
CA GLU A 115 -6.55 4.70 -14.13
C GLU A 115 -7.07 3.28 -14.37
N ALA A 116 -6.49 2.28 -13.69
CA ALA A 116 -6.99 0.91 -13.72
C ALA A 116 -8.33 0.76 -12.97
N TYR A 117 -8.55 1.53 -11.90
CA TYR A 117 -9.78 1.50 -11.10
C TYR A 117 -11.00 1.81 -11.97
N TRP A 118 -10.97 2.90 -12.73
CA TRP A 118 -12.12 3.35 -13.52
C TRP A 118 -12.48 2.40 -14.67
N THR A 119 -11.52 1.62 -15.14
CA THR A 119 -11.73 0.64 -16.23
C THR A 119 -12.22 -0.72 -15.71
N LEU A 120 -11.85 -1.11 -14.49
CA LEU A 120 -12.14 -2.43 -13.94
C LEU A 120 -13.28 -2.44 -12.91
N VAL A 121 -13.17 -1.61 -11.88
CA VAL A 121 -13.98 -1.72 -10.66
C VAL A 121 -15.47 -1.49 -10.92
N PRO A 122 -15.91 -0.51 -11.73
CA PRO A 122 -17.34 -0.33 -12.01
C PRO A 122 -18.00 -1.55 -12.68
N ALA A 123 -17.29 -2.25 -13.56
CA ALA A 123 -17.81 -3.45 -14.21
C ALA A 123 -17.91 -4.63 -13.25
N LEU A 124 -16.92 -4.74 -12.35
CA LEU A 124 -16.89 -5.76 -11.31
C LEU A 124 -17.98 -5.55 -10.26
N VAL A 125 -18.17 -4.32 -9.76
CA VAL A 125 -19.25 -4.03 -8.80
C VAL A 125 -20.62 -4.38 -9.39
N ARG A 126 -20.85 -4.08 -10.68
CA ARG A 126 -22.09 -4.49 -11.36
C ARG A 126 -22.25 -6.01 -11.46
N SER A 127 -21.17 -6.78 -11.54
CA SER A 127 -21.25 -8.24 -11.66
C SER A 127 -21.59 -8.94 -10.34
N PHE A 128 -21.43 -8.27 -9.20
CA PHE A 128 -21.86 -8.81 -7.90
C PHE A 128 -23.38 -8.94 -7.76
N GLY A 129 -24.17 -8.22 -8.58
CA GLY A 129 -25.62 -8.34 -8.61
C GLY A 129 -26.33 -7.85 -7.34
N THR A 130 -25.66 -7.01 -6.55
CA THR A 130 -26.20 -6.38 -5.34
C THR A 130 -25.76 -4.93 -5.25
N ASP A 131 -26.67 -4.07 -4.77
CA ASP A 131 -26.40 -2.66 -4.48
C ASP A 131 -26.25 -2.40 -2.97
N GLU A 132 -26.31 -3.45 -2.13
CA GLU A 132 -26.13 -3.32 -0.69
C GLU A 132 -24.65 -3.00 -0.38
N PRO A 133 -24.33 -1.82 0.22
CA PRO A 133 -22.95 -1.36 0.35
C PRO A 133 -22.04 -2.33 1.10
N ARG A 134 -22.56 -2.96 2.16
CA ARG A 134 -21.80 -3.93 2.96
C ARG A 134 -21.49 -5.18 2.16
N ALA A 135 -22.48 -5.72 1.44
CA ALA A 135 -22.29 -6.89 0.60
C ALA A 135 -21.29 -6.59 -0.54
N VAL A 136 -21.37 -5.40 -1.15
CA VAL A 136 -20.39 -4.97 -2.18
C VAL A 136 -18.98 -4.91 -1.58
N ALA A 137 -18.81 -4.31 -0.40
CA ALA A 137 -17.50 -4.22 0.26
C ALA A 137 -16.92 -5.61 0.60
N GLU A 138 -17.75 -6.54 1.09
CA GLU A 138 -17.34 -7.91 1.40
C GLU A 138 -16.91 -8.68 0.13
N HIS A 139 -17.68 -8.60 -0.96
CA HIS A 139 -17.32 -9.21 -2.25
C HIS A 139 -16.04 -8.60 -2.83
N MET A 140 -15.90 -7.28 -2.73
CA MET A 140 -14.73 -6.57 -3.23
C MET A 140 -13.46 -6.96 -2.45
N ALA A 141 -13.56 -7.03 -1.13
CA ALA A 141 -12.46 -7.48 -0.28
C ALA A 141 -12.07 -8.95 -0.56
N ALA A 142 -13.05 -9.83 -0.78
CA ALA A 142 -12.78 -11.22 -1.17
C ALA A 142 -12.06 -11.29 -2.53
N TRP A 143 -12.58 -10.60 -3.55
CA TRP A 143 -11.97 -10.56 -4.87
C TRP A 143 -10.54 -10.03 -4.82
N HIS A 144 -10.26 -8.99 -4.02
CA HIS A 144 -8.91 -8.44 -3.88
C HIS A 144 -7.90 -9.44 -3.35
N ARG A 145 -8.28 -10.21 -2.33
CA ARG A 145 -7.38 -11.23 -1.75
C ARG A 145 -7.03 -12.31 -2.79
N ASP A 146 -7.92 -12.57 -3.75
CA ASP A 146 -7.73 -13.56 -4.81
C ASP A 146 -6.91 -13.06 -6.01
N GLN A 147 -6.48 -11.79 -6.04
CA GLN A 147 -5.75 -11.22 -7.20
C GLN A 147 -4.27 -11.64 -7.29
N GLY A 148 -3.81 -12.59 -6.48
CA GLY A 148 -2.45 -13.13 -6.56
C GLY A 148 -1.35 -12.14 -6.15
N TRP A 149 -1.63 -11.30 -5.13
CA TRP A 149 -0.71 -10.28 -4.63
C TRP A 149 0.67 -10.81 -4.27
N ASP A 150 0.76 -12.03 -3.71
CA ASP A 150 2.06 -12.63 -3.35
C ASP A 150 2.97 -12.78 -4.57
N ARG A 151 2.41 -13.17 -5.73
CA ARG A 151 3.19 -13.26 -6.97
C ARG A 151 3.66 -11.89 -7.44
N VAL A 152 2.81 -10.86 -7.31
CA VAL A 152 3.16 -9.49 -7.68
C VAL A 152 4.29 -8.97 -6.78
N ILE A 153 4.21 -9.25 -5.48
CA ILE A 153 5.23 -8.95 -4.49
C ILE A 153 6.55 -9.65 -4.81
N ASP A 154 6.52 -10.94 -5.11
CA ASP A 154 7.72 -11.72 -5.42
C ASP A 154 8.45 -11.14 -6.62
N VAL A 155 7.71 -10.83 -7.70
CA VAL A 155 8.27 -10.18 -8.90
C VAL A 155 8.81 -8.79 -8.57
N ALA A 156 8.07 -8.02 -7.78
CA ALA A 156 8.44 -6.67 -7.37
C ALA A 156 9.71 -6.60 -6.52
N THR A 157 9.96 -7.61 -5.70
CA THR A 157 11.07 -7.60 -4.72
C THR A 157 12.23 -8.50 -5.10
N ALA A 158 12.16 -9.19 -6.24
CA ALA A 158 13.17 -10.14 -6.70
C ALA A 158 14.57 -9.51 -6.88
N GLU A 159 14.64 -8.29 -7.40
CA GLU A 159 15.91 -7.62 -7.72
C GLU A 159 16.39 -6.67 -6.62
N ASP A 160 15.47 -5.97 -5.94
CA ASP A 160 15.77 -4.94 -4.94
C ASP A 160 14.76 -5.03 -3.77
N PRO A 161 14.95 -5.99 -2.83
CA PRO A 161 14.03 -6.15 -1.70
C PRO A 161 14.13 -4.95 -0.76
N ALA A 162 13.05 -4.18 -0.69
CA ALA A 162 12.92 -3.03 0.21
C ALA A 162 11.93 -3.33 1.35
N PRO A 163 12.22 -2.90 2.60
CA PRO A 163 11.37 -3.16 3.75
C PRO A 163 10.02 -2.42 3.71
N ILE A 164 9.90 -1.41 2.83
CA ILE A 164 8.64 -0.80 2.43
C ILE A 164 8.61 -0.81 0.90
N THR A 165 7.54 -1.33 0.31
CA THR A 165 7.35 -1.35 -1.15
C THR A 165 5.94 -0.90 -1.51
N LEU A 166 5.83 -0.01 -2.50
CA LEU A 166 4.55 0.42 -3.07
C LEU A 166 4.31 -0.33 -4.37
N LEU A 167 3.09 -0.81 -4.54
CA LEU A 167 2.65 -1.62 -5.69
C LEU A 167 1.33 -1.07 -6.22
N THR A 168 1.12 -1.17 -7.52
CA THR A 168 -0.19 -0.97 -8.16
C THR A 168 -0.62 -2.29 -8.80
N HIS A 169 -1.81 -2.75 -8.44
CA HIS A 169 -2.37 -3.98 -8.98
C HIS A 169 -3.89 -3.99 -8.85
N ALA A 170 -4.59 -4.49 -9.87
CA ALA A 170 -6.04 -4.64 -9.85
C ALA A 170 -6.81 -3.33 -9.48
N GLY A 171 -6.32 -2.19 -9.98
CA GLY A 171 -6.91 -0.87 -9.70
C GLY A 171 -6.70 -0.34 -8.28
N HIS A 172 -5.80 -0.95 -7.49
CA HIS A 172 -5.57 -0.61 -6.08
C HIS A 172 -4.08 -0.40 -5.79
N VAL A 173 -3.81 0.28 -4.67
CA VAL A 173 -2.46 0.53 -4.18
C VAL A 173 -2.12 -0.44 -3.06
N GLY A 174 -1.11 -1.27 -3.27
CA GLY A 174 -0.53 -2.14 -2.25
C GLY A 174 0.63 -1.46 -1.53
N VAL A 175 0.63 -1.47 -0.20
CA VAL A 175 1.75 -1.06 0.65
C VAL A 175 2.25 -2.29 1.40
N CYS A 176 3.39 -2.83 0.95
CA CYS A 176 4.11 -3.86 1.69
C CYS A 176 4.95 -3.20 2.77
N ALA A 177 4.88 -3.73 3.99
CA ALA A 177 5.73 -3.28 5.08
C ALA A 177 6.28 -4.48 5.86
N ASP A 178 7.57 -4.44 6.13
CA ASP A 178 8.27 -5.38 6.99
C ASP A 178 8.75 -4.71 8.28
N PRO A 179 9.08 -5.47 9.34
CA PRO A 179 9.73 -4.93 10.52
C PRO A 179 11.00 -4.12 10.16
N PRO A 180 11.27 -2.99 10.83
CA PRO A 180 10.65 -2.52 12.07
C PRO A 180 9.46 -1.56 11.87
N TYR A 181 9.00 -1.33 10.62
CA TYR A 181 7.93 -0.36 10.34
C TYR A 181 6.54 -0.89 10.72
N THR A 182 6.43 -2.20 10.91
CA THR A 182 5.27 -2.90 11.45
C THR A 182 5.73 -4.05 12.37
N ASP A 183 4.81 -4.81 12.95
CA ASP A 183 5.10 -5.95 13.85
C ASP A 183 5.50 -7.22 13.12
N ALA A 184 4.83 -7.49 12.01
CA ALA A 184 5.06 -8.63 11.15
C ALA A 184 4.91 -8.18 9.70
N PRO A 185 5.59 -8.84 8.73
CA PRO A 185 5.40 -8.57 7.31
C PRO A 185 3.91 -8.46 6.99
N LEU A 186 3.45 -7.37 6.35
CA LEU A 186 2.05 -7.17 5.97
C LEU A 186 1.92 -6.54 4.58
N LEU A 187 0.75 -6.74 3.96
CA LEU A 187 0.31 -6.01 2.78
C LEU A 187 -0.99 -5.27 3.11
N ALA A 188 -0.98 -3.94 3.00
CA ALA A 188 -2.18 -3.12 3.06
C ALA A 188 -2.62 -2.74 1.64
N ILE A 189 -3.86 -3.05 1.29
CA ILE A 189 -4.45 -2.80 -0.04
C ILE A 189 -5.44 -1.66 0.11
N PHE A 190 -5.17 -0.54 -0.54
CA PHE A 190 -5.98 0.67 -0.46
C PHE A 190 -6.72 0.94 -1.76
N ASP A 191 -7.95 1.41 -1.62
CA ASP A 191 -8.67 2.08 -2.70
C ASP A 191 -7.95 3.40 -3.05
N PRO A 192 -7.60 3.66 -4.32
CA PRO A 192 -6.93 4.90 -4.70
C PRO A 192 -7.75 6.15 -4.41
N LEU A 193 -9.09 6.09 -4.49
CA LEU A 193 -9.98 7.19 -4.16
C LEU A 193 -10.01 7.46 -2.64
N GLN A 194 -9.93 6.41 -1.82
CA GLN A 194 -9.75 6.56 -0.37
C GLN A 194 -8.41 7.24 -0.07
N LEU A 195 -7.32 6.83 -0.72
CA LEU A 195 -6.01 7.47 -0.55
C LEU A 195 -6.00 8.94 -0.98
N ARG A 196 -6.62 9.28 -2.12
CA ARG A 196 -6.78 10.69 -2.53
C ARG A 196 -7.52 11.53 -1.50
N ARG A 197 -8.55 10.96 -0.88
CA ARG A 197 -9.33 11.63 0.17
C ARG A 197 -8.50 11.93 1.40
N VAL A 198 -7.64 11.00 1.82
CA VAL A 198 -6.84 11.14 3.05
C VAL A 198 -5.47 11.76 2.83
N GLU A 199 -5.02 11.91 1.57
CA GLU A 199 -3.73 12.49 1.21
C GLU A 199 -3.45 13.86 1.87
N PRO A 200 -4.39 14.83 1.91
CA PRO A 200 -4.15 16.09 2.59
C PRO A 200 -3.87 15.91 4.09
N GLY A 201 -4.54 14.94 4.72
CA GLY A 201 -4.29 14.55 6.10
C GLY A 201 -2.90 13.95 6.28
N ILE A 202 -2.46 13.11 5.34
CA ILE A 202 -1.10 12.51 5.35
C ILE A 202 -0.05 13.61 5.23
N VAL A 203 -0.22 14.56 4.31
CA VAL A 203 0.70 15.68 4.11
C VAL A 203 0.77 16.58 5.35
N SER A 204 -0.38 16.89 5.94
CA SER A 204 -0.44 17.70 7.16
C SER A 204 0.26 17.01 8.33
N ALA A 205 -0.05 15.73 8.55
CA ALA A 205 0.55 14.89 9.58
C ALA A 205 2.07 14.75 9.38
N LEU A 206 2.52 14.57 8.14
CA LEU A 206 3.94 14.52 7.82
C LEU A 206 4.65 15.84 8.17
N GLY A 207 4.04 16.98 7.83
CA GLY A 207 4.57 18.29 8.19
C GLY A 207 4.75 18.44 9.70
N GLN A 208 3.80 17.92 10.50
CA GLN A 208 3.92 17.87 11.95
C GLN A 208 5.03 16.91 12.41
N ALA A 209 5.09 15.71 11.86
CA ALA A 209 6.10 14.71 12.22
C ALA A 209 7.52 15.20 11.92
N LEU A 210 7.74 15.92 10.82
CA LEU A 210 9.03 16.53 10.50
C LEU A 210 9.48 17.56 11.56
N ARG A 211 8.53 18.32 12.13
CA ARG A 211 8.81 19.27 13.22
C ARG A 211 9.14 18.57 14.55
N GLU A 212 8.65 17.35 14.74
CA GLU A 212 8.79 16.59 15.99
C GLU A 212 9.98 15.60 16.02
N GLN A 213 10.74 15.42 14.94
CA GLN A 213 11.74 14.34 14.82
C GLN A 213 12.83 14.33 15.91
N GLY A 214 13.10 15.47 16.54
CA GLY A 214 14.12 15.61 17.55
C GLY A 214 15.49 15.08 17.08
N THR A 215 16.28 14.56 18.03
CA THR A 215 17.66 14.07 17.76
C THR A 215 17.82 12.55 17.91
N ARG A 216 16.81 11.84 18.42
CA ARG A 216 16.86 10.38 18.61
C ARG A 216 17.04 9.69 17.26
N HIS A 217 17.77 8.57 17.22
CA HIS A 217 17.93 7.80 15.99
C HIS A 217 16.59 7.26 15.46
N TRP A 218 16.40 7.23 14.13
CA TRP A 218 15.11 6.89 13.50
C TRP A 218 14.52 5.57 14.00
N SER A 219 15.36 4.54 14.16
CA SER A 219 14.89 3.20 14.58
C SER A 219 14.43 3.16 16.04
N GLN A 220 14.90 4.08 16.88
CA GLN A 220 14.38 4.24 18.24
C GLN A 220 13.04 4.97 18.22
N ARG A 221 12.90 6.00 17.35
CA ARG A 221 11.64 6.74 17.17
C ARG A 221 10.53 5.83 16.66
N VAL A 222 10.78 5.03 15.61
CA VAL A 222 9.82 4.06 15.07
C VAL A 222 9.36 3.07 16.13
N ARG A 223 10.29 2.46 16.89
CA ARG A 223 9.92 1.51 17.96
C ARG A 223 9.15 2.16 19.11
N ALA A 224 9.45 3.41 19.45
CA ALA A 224 8.68 4.15 20.46
C ALA A 224 7.28 4.48 19.94
N ALA A 225 7.19 5.00 18.72
CA ALA A 225 5.94 5.33 18.07
C ALA A 225 5.02 4.12 17.89
N ARG A 226 5.56 2.97 17.46
CA ARG A 226 4.81 1.72 17.37
C ARG A 226 4.20 1.32 18.71
N ARG A 227 5.00 1.27 19.79
CA ARG A 227 4.49 0.98 21.14
C ARG A 227 3.38 1.95 21.56
N ASP A 228 3.55 3.25 21.30
CA ASP A 228 2.53 4.24 21.63
C ASP A 228 1.25 4.05 20.81
N ILE A 229 1.37 3.85 19.50
CA ILE A 229 0.25 3.68 18.57
C ILE A 229 -0.53 2.39 18.85
N ASP A 230 0.19 1.29 19.05
CA ASP A 230 -0.39 -0.03 19.29
C ASP A 230 -1.05 -0.11 20.68
N SER A 231 -0.62 0.72 21.64
CA SER A 231 -1.26 0.84 22.97
C SER A 231 -2.56 1.65 22.99
N ARG A 232 -2.81 2.48 21.96
CA ARG A 232 -4.02 3.32 21.90
C ARG A 232 -5.20 2.45 21.52
N ARG A 233 -6.35 2.67 22.15
CA ARG A 233 -7.60 2.03 21.74
C ARG A 233 -7.92 2.38 20.28
N TRP A 234 -8.34 1.38 19.50
CA TRP A 234 -8.97 1.61 18.21
C TRP A 234 -10.36 2.19 18.46
N ILE A 235 -10.51 3.50 18.22
CA ILE A 235 -11.76 4.21 18.47
C ILE A 235 -12.28 4.69 17.13
N ILE A 236 -13.47 4.20 16.76
CA ILE A 236 -14.28 4.84 15.74
C ILE A 236 -14.94 6.04 16.43
N PRO A 237 -14.69 7.28 15.99
CA PRO A 237 -15.35 8.45 16.56
C PRO A 237 -16.88 8.24 16.54
N GLY A 238 -17.55 8.41 17.68
CA GLY A 238 -18.99 8.14 17.78
C GLY A 238 -19.88 9.08 16.97
N ASP A 239 -19.30 10.18 16.49
CA ASP A 239 -19.89 11.18 15.59
C ASP A 239 -19.57 10.92 14.11
N TYR A 240 -18.74 9.93 13.79
CA TYR A 240 -18.49 9.53 12.42
C TYR A 240 -19.77 9.03 11.78
N ARG A 241 -20.12 9.63 10.63
CA ARG A 241 -21.23 9.18 9.80
C ARG A 241 -20.70 9.04 8.38
N ASP A 242 -21.04 7.92 7.76
CA ASP A 242 -20.81 7.77 6.33
C ASP A 242 -21.51 8.90 5.57
N PRO A 243 -20.90 9.39 4.48
CA PRO A 243 -21.54 10.40 3.65
C PRO A 243 -22.89 9.89 3.16
N ALA A 244 -23.86 10.80 3.06
CA ALA A 244 -25.16 10.48 2.47
C ALA A 244 -24.96 9.91 1.04
N PRO A 245 -25.78 8.94 0.60
CA PRO A 245 -25.61 8.28 -0.70
C PRO A 245 -25.46 9.26 -1.88
N ASP A 246 -26.29 10.32 -1.91
CA ASP A 246 -26.24 11.34 -2.97
C ASP A 246 -24.92 12.13 -2.96
N ALA A 247 -24.40 12.44 -1.77
CA ALA A 247 -23.12 13.13 -1.62
C ALA A 247 -21.95 12.23 -2.06
N ALA A 248 -22.01 10.93 -1.73
CA ALA A 248 -21.04 9.95 -2.20
C ALA A 248 -21.09 9.81 -3.73
N ALA A 249 -22.28 9.72 -4.32
CA ALA A 249 -22.47 9.62 -5.77
C ALA A 249 -22.00 10.87 -6.51
N ALA A 250 -22.29 12.06 -5.97
CA ALA A 250 -21.81 13.33 -6.51
C ALA A 250 -20.28 13.39 -6.50
N HIS A 251 -19.67 13.04 -5.36
CA HIS A 251 -18.22 12.96 -5.24
C HIS A 251 -17.61 12.00 -6.29
N MET A 252 -18.14 10.78 -6.40
CA MET A 252 -17.67 9.80 -7.38
C MET A 252 -17.81 10.29 -8.82
N ARG A 253 -18.89 11.00 -9.15
CA ARG A 253 -19.09 11.61 -10.47
C ARG A 253 -18.02 12.68 -10.75
N ASP A 254 -17.74 13.55 -9.79
CA ASP A 254 -16.72 14.60 -9.95
C ASP A 254 -15.32 13.98 -10.16
N ARG A 255 -14.98 12.94 -9.39
CA ARG A 255 -13.74 12.18 -9.57
C ARG A 255 -13.63 11.57 -10.96
N TYR A 256 -14.71 10.96 -11.46
CA TYR A 256 -14.74 10.37 -12.80
C TYR A 256 -14.61 11.42 -13.91
N VAL A 257 -15.26 12.58 -13.76
CA VAL A 257 -15.10 13.70 -14.70
C VAL A 257 -13.66 14.22 -14.72
N GLU A 258 -13.01 14.32 -13.56
CA GLU A 258 -11.58 14.68 -13.49
C GLU A 258 -10.71 13.65 -14.22
N TYR A 259 -10.95 12.36 -14.01
CA TYR A 259 -10.26 11.28 -14.73
C TYR A 259 -10.40 11.42 -16.25
N LEU A 260 -11.62 11.63 -16.76
CA LEU A 260 -11.87 11.78 -18.20
C LEU A 260 -11.19 13.02 -18.83
N ARG A 261 -10.90 14.05 -18.03
CA ARG A 261 -10.21 15.27 -18.50
C ARG A 261 -8.69 15.15 -18.51
N ARG A 262 -8.14 14.15 -17.80
CA ARG A 262 -6.69 13.95 -17.68
C ARG A 262 -6.17 13.19 -18.88
N SER A 263 -4.94 13.48 -19.31
CA SER A 263 -4.22 12.58 -20.21
C SER A 263 -3.98 11.23 -19.51
N PRO A 264 -4.04 10.10 -20.23
CA PRO A 264 -3.68 8.80 -19.68
C PRO A 264 -2.31 8.85 -19.02
N VAL A 265 -2.17 8.24 -17.84
CA VAL A 265 -0.87 8.19 -17.14
C VAL A 265 0.07 7.26 -17.91
N ASN A 266 -0.50 6.21 -18.52
CA ASN A 266 0.19 5.33 -19.46
C ASN A 266 -0.45 5.42 -20.87
N PRO A 267 0.03 6.31 -21.76
CA PRO A 267 -0.55 6.53 -23.10
C PRO A 267 -0.27 5.40 -24.11
N GLY A 268 0.26 4.25 -23.67
CA GLY A 268 0.83 3.21 -24.53
C GLY A 268 0.34 1.79 -24.23
N VAL A 269 -0.92 1.64 -23.84
CA VAL A 269 -1.62 0.34 -23.84
C VAL A 269 -2.68 0.35 -24.93
#